data_AF-A0A2T2Z619-F1
#
_entry.id   AF-A0A2T2Z619-F1
#
_cell.length_a   1.000
_cell.length_b   1.000
_cell.length_c   1.000
_cell.angle_alpha   90.00
_cell.angle_beta   90.00
_cell.angle_gamma   90.00
#
_symmetry.space_group_name_H-M   'P 1'
#
loop_
_entity.id
_entity.type
_entity.pdbx_description
1 polymer ?
#
loop_
_entity_poly.entity_id
_entity_poly.type
_entity_poly.pdbx_seq_one_letter_code
_entity_poly.pdbx_strand_id
1 'polypeptide(L)'
;MPPVQVAVCGPRDCTDAEADTAREVGRLLARAGAIVLCGGGTGVMAAVAEGASAEGGLVIGVRPDTDRAGVCDGLSAVVYTGMGEARNAILVRSADAVIVVGGSWGTLSELALANRRGDVPVVSIGGWQILDGEGRTIEGSHRAANAAEAVAFAVAGARPGG
;
A
#
# COMPACT_ATOMS: atom_id res chain seq x y z
N MET A 1 12.27 5.08 -18.64
CA MET A 1 12.08 5.42 -17.21
C MET A 1 11.82 4.13 -16.45
N PRO A 2 12.27 4.00 -15.20
CA PRO A 2 11.89 2.86 -14.38
C PRO A 2 10.35 2.83 -14.21
N PRO A 3 9.76 1.64 -14.07
CA PRO A 3 8.32 1.50 -13.83
C PRO A 3 7.91 2.15 -12.50
N VAL A 4 6.67 2.65 -12.45
CA VAL A 4 6.08 3.24 -11.25
C VAL A 4 5.96 2.19 -10.15
N GLN A 5 6.40 2.52 -8.94
CA GLN A 5 6.25 1.69 -7.75
C GLN A 5 5.12 2.23 -6.88
N VAL A 6 4.14 1.40 -6.54
CA VAL A 6 3.02 1.80 -5.68
C VAL A 6 3.04 0.98 -4.41
N ALA A 7 3.17 1.65 -3.26
CA ALA A 7 3.01 0.99 -1.97
C ALA A 7 1.52 0.83 -1.66
N VAL A 8 1.11 -0.40 -1.31
CA VAL A 8 -0.23 -0.71 -0.84
C VAL A 8 -0.15 -1.17 0.61
N CYS A 9 -0.80 -0.38 1.47
CA CYS A 9 -0.76 -0.48 2.92
C CYS A 9 -2.14 -0.86 3.45
N GLY A 10 -2.20 -1.72 4.48
CA GLY A 10 -3.46 -2.12 5.10
C GLY A 10 -3.30 -3.14 6.22
N PRO A 11 -4.39 -3.47 6.93
CA PRO A 11 -4.36 -4.34 8.09
C PRO A 11 -4.01 -5.79 7.76
N ARG A 12 -3.34 -6.45 8.72
CA ARG A 12 -3.13 -7.91 8.74
C ARG A 12 -4.44 -8.68 8.90
N ASP A 13 -5.30 -8.17 9.79
CA ASP A 13 -6.62 -8.70 10.07
C ASP A 13 -7.62 -7.76 9.39
N CYS A 14 -8.08 -8.13 8.21
CA CYS A 14 -8.98 -7.30 7.39
C CYS A 14 -10.35 -7.97 7.24
N THR A 15 -11.35 -7.16 6.92
CA THR A 15 -12.66 -7.63 6.50
C THR A 15 -12.61 -8.19 5.08
N ASP A 16 -13.61 -9.00 4.70
CA ASP A 16 -13.74 -9.50 3.33
C ASP A 16 -13.83 -8.36 2.31
N ALA A 17 -14.55 -7.28 2.65
CA ALA A 17 -14.67 -6.10 1.79
C ALA A 17 -13.33 -5.36 1.57
N GLU A 18 -12.50 -5.26 2.61
CA GLU A 18 -11.14 -4.71 2.48
C GLU A 18 -10.24 -5.63 1.65
N ALA A 19 -10.35 -6.94 1.82
CA ALA A 19 -9.62 -7.92 1.02
C ALA A 19 -10.01 -7.84 -0.47
N ASP A 20 -11.30 -7.80 -0.78
CA ASP A 20 -11.79 -7.68 -2.16
C ASP A 20 -11.36 -6.37 -2.81
N THR A 21 -11.43 -5.27 -2.05
CA THR A 21 -10.92 -3.97 -2.50
C THR A 21 -9.42 -4.03 -2.79
N ALA A 22 -8.63 -4.60 -1.88
CA ALA A 22 -7.18 -4.72 -2.04
C ALA A 22 -6.80 -5.63 -3.22
N ARG A 23 -7.52 -6.72 -3.43
CA ARG A 23 -7.35 -7.61 -4.59
C ARG A 23 -7.62 -6.88 -5.90
N GLU A 24 -8.69 -6.10 -5.97
CA GLU A 24 -8.97 -5.32 -7.17
C GLU A 24 -7.94 -4.19 -7.39
N VAL A 25 -7.48 -3.52 -6.33
CA VAL A 25 -6.34 -2.59 -6.40
C VAL A 25 -5.12 -3.28 -7.02
N GLY A 26 -4.78 -4.49 -6.56
CA GLY A 26 -3.67 -5.28 -7.09
C GLY A 26 -3.82 -5.56 -8.59
N ARG A 27 -4.99 -6.05 -9.01
CA ARG A 27 -5.29 -6.32 -10.43
C ARG A 27 -5.13 -5.07 -11.30
N LEU A 28 -5.65 -3.94 -10.85
CA LEU A 28 -5.62 -2.69 -11.60
C LEU A 28 -4.22 -2.08 -11.68
N LEU A 29 -3.43 -2.15 -10.60
CA LEU A 29 -2.03 -1.71 -10.60
C LEU A 29 -1.17 -2.53 -11.57
N ALA A 30 -1.32 -3.85 -11.56
CA ALA A 30 -0.62 -4.74 -12.48
C ALA A 30 -0.98 -4.43 -13.94
N ARG A 31 -2.27 -4.26 -14.25
CA ARG A 31 -2.72 -3.85 -15.59
C ARG A 31 -2.18 -2.48 -16.02
N ALA A 32 -1.97 -1.56 -15.06
CA ALA A 32 -1.34 -0.27 -15.33
C ALA A 32 0.19 -0.35 -15.50
N GLY A 33 0.80 -1.54 -15.39
CA GLY A 33 2.24 -1.74 -15.49
C GLY A 33 3.03 -1.26 -14.27
N ALA A 34 2.35 -1.04 -13.14
CA ALA A 34 3.00 -0.64 -11.89
C ALA A 34 3.58 -1.86 -11.14
N ILE A 35 4.68 -1.63 -10.42
CA ILE A 35 5.22 -2.57 -9.43
C ILE A 35 4.48 -2.33 -8.11
N VAL A 36 3.98 -3.40 -7.49
CA VAL A 36 3.33 -3.32 -6.18
C VAL A 36 4.36 -3.56 -5.08
N LEU A 37 4.46 -2.63 -4.12
CA LEU A 37 5.17 -2.82 -2.87
C LEU A 37 4.15 -3.06 -1.75
N CYS A 38 4.33 -4.07 -0.92
CA CYS A 38 3.46 -4.31 0.25
C CYS A 38 4.26 -4.90 1.41
N GLY A 39 3.63 -5.11 2.58
CA GLY A 39 4.30 -5.76 3.71
C GLY A 39 4.42 -7.29 3.60
N GLY A 40 3.80 -7.93 2.60
CA GLY A 40 3.97 -9.36 2.31
C GLY A 40 3.49 -10.32 3.40
N GLY A 41 2.50 -9.91 4.20
CA GLY A 41 1.83 -10.75 5.21
C GLY A 41 0.39 -11.09 4.81
N THR A 42 -0.44 -11.46 5.79
CA THR A 42 -1.87 -11.77 5.58
C THR A 42 -2.72 -10.51 5.41
N GLY A 43 -4.02 -10.69 5.19
CA GLY A 43 -4.99 -9.60 5.09
C GLY A 43 -4.86 -8.81 3.79
N VAL A 44 -4.90 -7.48 3.87
CA VAL A 44 -4.81 -6.59 2.70
C VAL A 44 -3.55 -6.86 1.87
N MET A 45 -2.43 -7.15 2.54
CA MET A 45 -1.15 -7.42 1.86
C MET A 45 -1.17 -8.72 1.03
N ALA A 46 -1.84 -9.76 1.53
CA ALA A 46 -2.02 -11.00 0.77
C ALA A 46 -2.98 -10.78 -0.40
N ALA A 47 -4.10 -10.09 -0.17
CA ALA A 47 -5.10 -9.85 -1.19
C ALA A 47 -4.57 -9.00 -2.35
N VAL A 48 -3.80 -7.94 -2.08
CA VAL A 48 -3.19 -7.13 -3.15
C VAL A 48 -2.14 -7.93 -3.92
N ALA A 49 -1.35 -8.77 -3.25
CA ALA A 49 -0.37 -9.64 -3.89
C ALA A 49 -1.05 -10.67 -4.80
N GLU A 50 -2.13 -11.30 -4.32
CA GLU A 50 -2.96 -12.22 -5.11
C GLU A 50 -3.52 -11.52 -6.36
N GLY A 51 -4.12 -10.35 -6.20
CA GLY A 51 -4.72 -9.61 -7.31
C GLY A 51 -3.71 -9.18 -8.37
N ALA A 52 -2.56 -8.65 -7.94
CA ALA A 52 -1.51 -8.21 -8.86
C ALA A 52 -0.82 -9.39 -9.57
N SER A 53 -0.51 -10.46 -8.83
CA SER A 53 0.14 -11.64 -9.41
C SER A 53 -0.75 -12.39 -10.41
N ALA A 54 -2.06 -12.43 -10.17
CA ALA A 54 -3.03 -13.00 -11.12
C ALA A 54 -3.05 -12.28 -12.48
N GLU A 55 -2.59 -11.03 -12.53
CA GLU A 55 -2.44 -10.24 -13.77
C GLU A 55 -1.00 -10.22 -14.29
N GLY A 56 -0.10 -11.05 -13.74
CA GLY A 56 1.31 -11.09 -14.11
C GLY A 56 2.12 -9.88 -13.63
N GLY A 57 1.60 -9.12 -12.66
CA GLY A 57 2.29 -7.98 -12.06
C GLY A 57 3.46 -8.38 -11.17
N LEU A 58 4.44 -7.48 -11.04
CA LEU A 58 5.57 -7.65 -10.12
C LEU A 58 5.18 -7.17 -8.72
N VAL A 59 5.33 -8.04 -7.72
CA VAL A 59 4.98 -7.73 -6.32
C VAL A 59 6.19 -7.95 -5.42
N ILE A 60 6.54 -6.94 -4.63
CA ILE A 60 7.66 -6.98 -3.68
C ILE A 60 7.11 -6.87 -2.25
N GLY A 61 7.39 -7.88 -1.42
CA GLY A 61 7.07 -7.86 0.00
C GLY A 61 8.22 -7.30 0.84
N VAL A 62 7.98 -6.25 1.62
CA VAL A 62 8.94 -5.66 2.57
C VAL A 62 8.58 -6.12 3.98
N ARG A 63 9.28 -7.14 4.47
CA ARG A 63 8.96 -7.81 5.74
C ARG A 63 9.57 -7.10 6.95
N PRO A 64 8.84 -7.00 8.08
CA PRO A 64 9.40 -6.49 9.35
C PRO A 64 10.35 -7.47 10.03
N ASP A 65 10.24 -8.76 9.69
CA ASP A 65 10.97 -9.88 10.28
C ASP A 65 11.78 -10.63 9.20
N THR A 66 12.43 -11.71 9.61
CA THR A 66 13.15 -12.64 8.74
C THR A 66 12.43 -14.00 8.64
N ASP A 67 11.19 -14.08 9.13
CA ASP A 67 10.39 -15.30 9.09
C ASP A 67 9.85 -15.53 7.67
N ARG A 68 10.24 -16.67 7.09
CA ARG A 68 9.82 -17.08 5.75
C ARG A 68 8.47 -17.77 5.74
N ALA A 69 8.01 -18.32 6.87
CA ALA A 69 6.74 -19.03 6.95
C ALA A 69 5.54 -18.07 6.93
N GLY A 70 5.71 -16.84 7.43
CA GLY A 70 4.67 -15.82 7.45
C GLY A 70 4.48 -15.03 6.15
N VAL A 71 5.07 -15.47 5.04
CA VAL A 71 5.02 -14.80 3.74
C VAL A 71 3.81 -15.27 2.94
N CYS A 72 3.04 -14.32 2.38
CA CYS A 72 1.91 -14.65 1.51
C CYS A 72 2.37 -15.10 0.11
N ASP A 73 1.49 -15.84 -0.58
CA ASP A 73 1.67 -16.19 -1.99
C ASP A 73 1.55 -14.97 -2.91
N GLY A 74 2.03 -15.10 -4.14
CA GLY A 74 1.94 -14.05 -5.17
C GLY A 74 3.06 -13.00 -5.13
N LEU A 75 3.98 -13.07 -4.17
CA LEU A 75 5.17 -12.21 -4.16
C LEU A 75 6.21 -12.68 -5.20
N SER A 76 6.72 -11.74 -5.99
CA SER A 76 7.83 -11.98 -6.92
C SER A 76 9.19 -11.91 -6.24
N ALA A 77 9.31 -11.10 -5.18
CA ALA A 77 10.50 -11.00 -4.36
C ALA A 77 10.14 -10.56 -2.92
N VAL A 78 11.03 -10.88 -1.99
CA VAL A 78 10.87 -10.51 -0.57
C VAL A 78 12.14 -9.85 -0.06
N VAL A 79 11.98 -8.67 0.55
CA VAL A 79 13.01 -7.95 1.28
C VAL A 79 12.79 -8.18 2.77
N TYR A 80 13.62 -9.04 3.36
CA TYR A 80 13.61 -9.29 4.81
C TYR A 80 14.46 -8.24 5.51
N THR A 81 13.82 -7.33 6.24
CA THR A 81 14.54 -6.19 6.85
C THR A 81 15.03 -6.50 8.25
N GLY A 82 14.30 -7.31 9.04
CA GLY A 82 14.57 -7.49 10.47
C GLY A 82 14.42 -6.21 11.29
N MET A 83 13.72 -5.19 10.76
CA MET A 83 13.63 -3.85 11.36
C MET A 83 12.35 -3.61 12.17
N GLY A 84 11.49 -4.62 12.31
CA GLY A 84 10.16 -4.43 12.90
C GLY A 84 9.39 -3.34 12.15
N GLU A 85 8.70 -2.47 12.87
CA GLU A 85 7.91 -1.38 12.27
C GLU A 85 8.75 -0.29 11.60
N ALA A 86 10.07 -0.21 11.86
CA ALA A 86 10.92 0.77 11.17
C ALA A 86 10.99 0.50 9.65
N ARG A 87 10.65 -0.72 9.19
CA ARG A 87 10.52 -1.06 7.77
C ARG A 87 9.45 -0.23 7.04
N ASN A 88 8.48 0.33 7.76
CA ASN A 88 7.40 1.14 7.17
C ASN A 88 8.00 2.34 6.41
N ALA A 89 9.10 2.90 6.92
CA ALA A 89 9.84 3.96 6.25
C ALA A 89 10.46 3.50 4.93
N ILE A 90 11.00 2.28 4.86
CA ILE A 90 11.55 1.70 3.61
C ILE A 90 10.42 1.55 2.60
N LEU A 91 9.31 0.92 2.98
CA LEU A 91 8.17 0.71 2.08
C LEU A 91 7.67 2.04 1.48
N VAL A 92 7.42 3.03 2.33
CA VAL A 92 6.88 4.33 1.92
C VAL A 92 7.89 5.16 1.12
N ARG A 93 9.18 5.11 1.47
CA ARG A 93 10.23 5.87 0.75
C ARG A 93 10.58 5.26 -0.60
N SER A 94 10.35 3.96 -0.79
CA SER A 94 10.59 3.28 -2.06
C SER A 94 9.46 3.47 -3.08
N ALA A 95 8.31 4.02 -2.69
CA ALA A 95 7.15 4.17 -3.56
C ALA A 95 7.13 5.50 -4.32
N ASP A 96 6.53 5.52 -5.50
CA ASP A 96 6.17 6.73 -6.26
C ASP A 96 4.73 7.18 -5.97
N ALA A 97 3.92 6.32 -5.35
CA ALA A 97 2.56 6.59 -4.86
C ALA A 97 2.20 5.65 -3.70
N VAL A 98 1.28 6.06 -2.83
CA VAL A 98 0.82 5.23 -1.70
C VAL A 98 -0.71 5.08 -1.72
N ILE A 99 -1.18 3.84 -1.69
CA ILE A 99 -2.59 3.48 -1.53
C ILE A 99 -2.77 2.83 -0.16
N VAL A 100 -3.70 3.35 0.63
CA VAL A 100 -4.07 2.83 1.94
C VAL A 100 -5.45 2.19 1.83
N VAL A 101 -5.60 0.93 2.25
CA VAL A 101 -6.87 0.22 2.30
C VAL A 101 -7.16 -0.17 3.75
N GLY A 102 -8.31 0.27 4.26
CA GLY A 102 -8.71 -0.04 5.64
C GLY A 102 -7.90 0.69 6.72
N GLY A 103 -7.95 0.19 7.95
CA GLY A 103 -7.34 0.87 9.10
C GLY A 103 -6.79 -0.05 10.19
N SER A 104 -5.50 0.09 10.49
CA SER A 104 -4.85 -0.42 11.71
C SER A 104 -3.80 0.58 12.21
N TRP A 105 -3.17 0.32 13.35
CA TRP A 105 -2.06 1.13 13.85
C TRP A 105 -0.85 1.14 12.91
N GLY A 106 -0.47 -0.02 12.36
CA GLY A 106 0.62 -0.11 11.37
C GLY A 106 0.28 0.67 10.11
N THR A 107 -0.95 0.51 9.63
CA THR A 107 -1.47 1.26 8.46
C THR A 107 -1.49 2.76 8.70
N LEU A 108 -1.86 3.22 9.91
CA LEU A 108 -1.81 4.63 10.28
C LEU A 108 -0.38 5.17 10.32
N SER A 109 0.59 4.37 10.79
CA SER A 109 2.01 4.72 10.75
C SER A 109 2.51 4.92 9.31
N GLU A 110 2.17 4.02 8.40
CA GLU A 110 2.49 4.13 6.97
C GLU A 110 1.84 5.36 6.33
N LEU A 111 0.56 5.62 6.62
CA LEU A 111 -0.15 6.83 6.16
C LEU A 111 0.53 8.10 6.67
N ALA A 112 0.89 8.16 7.95
CA ALA A 112 1.57 9.32 8.53
C ALA A 112 2.94 9.56 7.90
N LEU A 113 3.72 8.50 7.67
CA LEU A 113 5.01 8.57 6.97
C LEU A 113 4.85 9.07 5.52
N ALA A 114 3.83 8.60 4.81
CA ALA A 114 3.56 9.00 3.43
C ALA A 114 3.20 10.50 3.33
N ASN A 115 2.34 10.97 4.24
CA ASN A 115 2.02 12.39 4.35
C ASN A 115 3.21 13.26 4.72
N ARG A 116 4.01 12.79 5.67
CA ARG A 116 5.20 13.53 6.12
C ARG A 116 6.22 13.69 4.98
N ARG A 117 6.29 12.70 4.08
CA ARG A 117 7.12 12.72 2.89
C ARG A 117 6.67 13.83 1.90
N GLY A 118 5.37 13.95 1.63
CA GLY A 118 4.77 15.15 1.00
C GLY A 118 5.05 15.39 -0.49
N ASP A 119 5.79 14.50 -1.16
CA ASP A 119 6.18 14.62 -2.58
C ASP A 119 5.56 13.53 -3.48
N VAL A 120 4.73 12.63 -2.92
CA VAL A 120 4.03 11.55 -3.64
C VAL A 120 2.53 11.61 -3.38
N PRO A 121 1.69 11.17 -4.35
CA PRO A 121 0.27 11.03 -4.13
C PRO A 121 -0.02 9.98 -3.04
N VAL A 122 -0.92 10.33 -2.12
CA VAL A 122 -1.41 9.45 -1.06
C VAL A 122 -2.92 9.38 -1.16
N VAL A 123 -3.45 8.16 -1.28
CA VAL A 123 -4.89 7.91 -1.41
C VAL A 123 -5.33 6.83 -0.43
N SER A 124 -6.50 7.02 0.18
CA SER A 124 -7.10 6.08 1.13
C SER A 124 -8.46 5.59 0.65
N ILE A 125 -8.72 4.30 0.82
CA ILE A 125 -10.02 3.65 0.62
C ILE A 125 -10.49 3.12 1.98
N GLY A 126 -11.54 3.75 2.52
CA GLY A 126 -11.98 3.49 3.89
C GLY A 126 -10.94 3.94 4.95
N GLY A 127 -10.89 3.22 6.08
CA GLY A 127 -9.87 3.43 7.10
C GLY A 127 -10.09 4.65 7.99
N TRP A 128 -8.98 5.31 8.35
CA TRP A 128 -8.97 6.34 9.39
C TRP A 128 -9.52 7.69 8.92
N GLN A 129 -10.18 8.39 9.82
CA GLN A 129 -10.38 9.83 9.78
C GLN A 129 -9.56 10.46 10.90
N ILE A 130 -8.56 11.25 10.54
CA ILE A 130 -7.66 11.90 11.49
C ILE A 130 -8.24 13.27 11.80
N LEU A 131 -8.41 13.58 13.08
CA LEU A 131 -8.89 14.86 13.58
C LEU A 131 -7.79 15.57 14.36
N ASP A 132 -7.74 16.90 14.32
CA ASP A 132 -6.89 17.71 15.19
C ASP A 132 -7.48 17.86 16.61
N GLY A 133 -6.80 18.62 17.47
CA GLY A 133 -7.24 18.86 18.85
C GLY A 133 -8.58 19.60 18.96
N GLU A 134 -9.00 20.26 17.89
CA GLU A 134 -10.27 20.98 17.77
C GLU A 134 -11.36 20.16 17.06
N GLY A 135 -11.08 18.89 16.72
CA GLY A 135 -12.03 17.99 16.06
C GLY A 135 -12.18 18.23 14.56
N ARG A 136 -11.31 19.04 13.93
CA ARG A 136 -11.33 19.29 12.49
C ARG A 136 -10.56 18.19 11.77
N THR A 137 -11.06 17.78 10.61
CA THR A 137 -10.40 16.76 9.79
C THR A 137 -9.05 17.27 9.28
N ILE A 138 -8.01 16.46 9.48
CA ILE A 138 -6.70 16.67 8.86
C ILE A 138 -6.72 16.00 7.49
N GLU A 139 -6.55 16.80 6.43
CA GLU A 139 -6.43 16.28 5.06
C GLU A 139 -5.05 15.65 4.86
N GLY A 140 -4.98 14.33 5.07
CA GLY A 140 -3.78 13.53 4.88
C GLY A 140 -3.85 12.52 3.73
N SER A 141 -4.86 12.56 2.87
CA SER A 141 -4.90 11.72 1.67
C SER A 141 -6.11 12.07 0.85
N HIS A 142 -6.02 11.89 -0.47
CA HIS A 142 -7.22 11.79 -1.30
C HIS A 142 -8.10 10.63 -0.78
N ARG A 143 -9.40 10.82 -0.66
CA ARG A 143 -10.33 9.73 -0.29
C ARG A 143 -10.99 9.20 -1.55
N ALA A 144 -10.67 7.95 -1.90
CA ALA A 144 -11.28 7.27 -3.02
C ALA A 144 -12.48 6.44 -2.57
N ALA A 145 -13.52 6.40 -3.39
CA ALA A 145 -14.72 5.61 -3.14
C ALA A 145 -14.53 4.12 -3.48
N ASN A 146 -13.55 3.79 -4.33
CA ASN A 146 -13.31 2.43 -4.80
C ASN A 146 -11.87 2.25 -5.32
N ALA A 147 -11.51 1.00 -5.63
CA ALA A 147 -10.19 0.62 -6.14
C ALA A 147 -9.80 1.34 -7.43
N ALA A 148 -10.72 1.52 -8.38
CA ALA A 148 -10.44 2.14 -9.67
C ALA A 148 -10.06 3.61 -9.54
N GLU A 149 -10.82 4.36 -8.74
CA GLU A 149 -10.51 5.76 -8.43
C GLU A 149 -9.15 5.88 -7.73
N ALA A 150 -8.88 5.02 -6.75
CA ALA A 150 -7.61 5.05 -6.02
C ALA A 150 -6.41 4.79 -6.94
N VAL A 151 -6.50 3.77 -7.79
CA VAL A 151 -5.43 3.43 -8.73
C VAL A 151 -5.23 4.52 -9.78
N ALA A 152 -6.32 5.07 -10.33
CA ALA A 152 -6.24 6.18 -11.28
C ALA A 152 -5.53 7.40 -10.68
N PHE A 153 -5.90 7.78 -9.45
CA PHE A 153 -5.27 8.88 -8.73
C PHE A 153 -3.78 8.61 -8.46
N ALA A 154 -3.45 7.42 -7.94
CA ALA A 154 -2.09 7.04 -7.61
C ALA A 154 -1.17 7.03 -8.84
N VAL A 155 -1.59 6.39 -9.93
CA VAL A 155 -0.79 6.26 -11.16
C VAL A 155 -0.64 7.60 -11.88
N ALA A 156 -1.70 8.42 -11.94
CA ALA A 156 -1.62 9.73 -12.61
C ALA A 156 -0.73 10.73 -11.84
N GLY A 157 -0.69 10.63 -10.51
CA GLY A 157 0.14 11.49 -9.66
C GLY A 157 1.59 11.03 -9.51
N ALA A 158 1.89 9.77 -9.81
CA ALA A 158 3.22 9.19 -9.63
C ALA A 158 4.25 9.83 -10.56
N ARG A 159 5.42 10.17 -10.02
CA ARG A 159 6.56 10.73 -10.78
C ARG A 159 7.79 9.84 -10.58
N PRO A 160 8.04 8.85 -11.43
CA PRO A 160 9.19 7.96 -11.27
C PRO A 160 10.50 8.73 -11.47
N GLY A 161 11.34 8.79 -10.44
CA GLY A 161 12.70 9.34 -10.52
C GLY A 161 12.87 10.84 -10.21
N GLY A 162 12.13 11.35 -9.22
CA GLY A 162 12.42 12.65 -8.60
C GLY A 162 13.79 12.70 -7.92
#